data_AF-A0A2T2VWF4-F1
#
_entry.id   AF-A0A2T2VWF4-F1
#
_cell.length_a   1.000
_cell.length_b   1.000
_cell.length_c   1.000
_cell.angle_alpha   90.00
_cell.angle_beta   90.00
_cell.angle_gamma   90.00
#
_symmetry.space_group_name_H-M   'P 1'
#
loop_
_entity.id
_entity.type
_entity.pdbx_description
1 polymer ?
#
loop_
_entity_poly.entity_id
_entity_poly.type
_entity_poly.pdbx_seq_one_letter_code
_entity_poly.pdbx_strand_id
1 'polypeptide(L)' 'MIKLKYLGLSIGIFGCLFKLMSWAGASILLIIGLSLLGVYYLMKVFEK' A
#
# COMPACT_ATOMS: atom_id res chain seq x y z
N MET A 1 6.59 14.08 -4.88
CA MET A 1 5.51 13.08 -5.09
C MET A 1 5.97 11.68 -5.50
N ILE A 2 7.05 11.51 -6.28
CA ILE A 2 7.51 10.17 -6.73
C ILE A 2 7.85 9.22 -5.56
N LYS A 3 8.52 9.71 -4.49
CA LYS A 3 8.94 8.86 -3.36
C LYS A 3 7.78 8.24 -2.57
N LEU A 4 6.63 8.93 -2.49
CA LEU A 4 5.45 8.44 -1.77
C LEU A 4 4.81 7.23 -2.48
N LYS A 5 4.88 7.23 -3.82
CA LYS A 5 4.36 6.14 -4.65
C LYS A 5 5.15 4.85 -4.42
N TYR A 6 6.47 4.93 -4.30
CA TYR A 6 7.32 3.77 -4.02
C TYR A 6 7.11 3.22 -2.60
N LEU A 7 6.91 4.09 -1.60
CA LEU A 7 6.61 3.65 -0.23
C LEU A 7 5.31 2.83 -0.14
N GLY A 8 4.22 3.32 -0.75
CA GLY A 8 2.95 2.59 -0.77
C GLY A 8 3.06 1.23 -1.49
N LEU A 9 3.79 1.19 -2.62
CA LEU A 9 4.07 -0.05 -3.36
C LEU A 9 4.86 -1.06 -2.53
N SER A 10 5.94 -0.62 -1.86
CA SER A 10 6.77 -1.49 -1.02
C SER A 10 5.94 -2.09 0.12
N ILE A 11 5.14 -1.29 0.82
CA ILE A 11 4.33 -1.76 1.95
C ILE A 11 3.23 -2.73 1.48
N GLY A 12 2.65 -2.52 0.29
CA GLY A 12 1.67 -3.43 -0.31
C GLY A 12 2.29 -4.77 -0.71
N ILE A 13 3.49 -4.77 -1.29
CA ILE A 13 4.25 -5.97 -1.63
C ILE A 13 4.61 -6.76 -0.37
N PHE A 14 5.08 -6.07 0.68
CA PHE A 14 5.36 -6.69 1.98
C PHE A 14 4.11 -7.31 2.60
N GLY A 15 2.97 -6.61 2.60
CA GLY A 15 1.71 -7.16 3.09
C GLY A 15 1.26 -8.40 2.30
N CYS A 16 1.45 -8.41 0.98
CA CYS A 16 1.12 -9.56 0.14
C CYS A 16 2.00 -10.77 0.48
N LEU A 17 3.28 -10.52 0.71
CA LEU A 17 4.26 -11.55 1.10
C LEU A 17 3.94 -12.14 2.48
N PHE A 18 3.61 -11.30 3.47
CA PHE A 18 3.16 -11.78 4.79
C PHE A 18 1.84 -12.54 4.76
N LYS A 19 0.94 -12.21 3.81
CA LYS A 19 -0.33 -12.93 3.65
C LYS A 19 -0.13 -14.33 3.06
N LEU A 20 0.83 -14.48 2.14
CA LEU A 20 1.26 -15.80 1.66
C LEU A 20 1.93 -16.64 2.76
N MET A 21 2.66 -15.99 3.66
CA MET A 21 3.30 -16.64 4.82
C MET A 21 2.32 -16.99 5.96
N SER A 22 1.03 -16.68 5.82
CA SER A 22 -0.01 -16.90 6.86
C SER A 22 0.33 -16.28 8.22
N TRP A 23 1.00 -15.12 8.20
CA TRP A 23 1.41 -14.43 9.41
C TRP A 23 0.23 -13.65 10.03
N ALA A 24 0.00 -13.79 11.34
CA ALA A 24 -1.07 -13.11 12.05
C ALA A 24 -0.86 -11.58 11.98
N GLY A 25 -1.74 -10.88 11.26
CA GLY A 25 -1.63 -9.43 11.02
C GLY A 25 -1.32 -9.01 9.58
N ALA A 26 -1.06 -9.97 8.68
CA ALA A 26 -0.83 -9.68 7.26
C ALA A 26 -1.98 -8.93 6.59
N SER A 27 -3.22 -9.23 6.99
CA SER A 27 -4.42 -8.56 6.49
C SER A 27 -4.41 -7.06 6.83
N ILE A 28 -4.02 -6.70 8.05
CA ILE A 28 -3.94 -5.30 8.50
C ILE A 28 -2.86 -4.56 7.71
N LEU A 29 -1.69 -5.17 7.54
CA LEU A 29 -0.57 -4.57 6.81
C LEU A 29 -0.92 -4.31 5.33
N LEU A 30 -1.64 -5.25 4.70
CA LEU A 30 -2.17 -5.08 3.35
C LEU A 30 -3.18 -3.95 3.23
N ILE A 31 -4.14 -3.88 4.16
CA ILE A 31 -5.16 -2.84 4.16
C ILE A 31 -4.51 -1.45 4.24
N ILE A 32 -3.51 -1.29 5.12
CA ILE A 32 -2.77 -0.03 5.26
C ILE A 32 -2.04 0.32 3.96
N GLY A 33 -1.40 -0.66 3.31
CA GLY A 33 -0.66 -0.42 2.07
C GLY A 33 -1.54 -0.06 0.87
N LEU A 34 -2.65 -0.78 0.69
CA LEU A 34 -3.62 -0.44 -0.34
C LEU A 34 -4.32 0.89 -0.05
N SER A 35 -4.61 1.20 1.21
CA SER A 35 -5.23 2.48 1.58
C SER A 35 -4.30 3.66 1.27
N LEU A 36 -2.99 3.53 1.54
CA LEU A 36 -2.00 4.56 1.20
C LEU A 36 -1.91 4.80 -0.32
N LEU A 37 -1.88 3.71 -1.11
CA LEU A 37 -1.90 3.77 -2.57
C LEU A 37 -3.19 4.38 -3.10
N GLY A 38 -4.34 4.02 -2.50
CA GLY A 38 -5.65 4.55 -2.86
C GLY A 38 -5.75 6.06 -2.65
N VAL A 39 -5.32 6.56 -1.49
CA VAL A 39 -5.28 8.00 -1.19
C VAL A 39 -4.33 8.74 -2.14
N TYR A 40 -3.16 8.16 -2.42
CA TYR A 40 -2.22 8.74 -3.38
C TYR A 40 -2.81 8.85 -4.80
N TYR A 41 -3.48 7.81 -5.28
CA TYR A 41 -4.15 7.84 -6.59
C TYR A 41 -5.34 8.80 -6.62
N LEU A 42 -6.11 8.88 -5.53
CA LEU A 42 -7.19 9.86 -5.38
C LEU A 42 -6.66 11.29 -5.48
N MET A 43 -5.63 11.62 -4.70
CA MET A 43 -5.03 12.96 -4.72
C MET A 43 -4.44 13.29 -6.09
N LYS A 44 -3.82 12.31 -6.76
CA LYS A 44 -3.29 12.46 -8.11
C LYS A 44 -4.37 12.66 -9.18
N VAL A 45 -5.60 12.18 -8.98
CA VAL A 45 -6.72 12.46 -9.91
C VAL A 45 -7.15 13.93 -9.85
N PHE A 46 -7.00 14.57 -8.69
CA PHE A 46 -7.34 15.99 -8.52
C PHE A 46 -6.21 16.95 -8.89
N GLU A 47 -4.94 16.51 -8.84
CA GLU A 47 -3.83 17.24 -9.46
C GLU A 47 -3.80 16.98 -10.96
N LYS A 48 -4.29 17.97 -11.74
CA LYS A 48 -4.29 17.97 -13.21
C LYS A 48 -2.89 18.07 -13.79
#